data_AF-A0AAJ7LMG4-F1
#
_entry.id   AF-A0AAJ7LMG4-F1
#
_cell.length_a   1.000
_cell.length_b   1.000
_cell.length_c   1.000
_cell.angle_alpha   90.00
_cell.angle_beta   90.00
_cell.angle_gamma   90.00
#
_symmetry.space_group_name_H-M   'P 1'
#
loop_
_entity.id
_entity.type
_entity.pdbx_description
1 polymer ?
#
loop_
_entity_poly.entity_id
_entity_poly.type
_entity_poly.pdbx_seq_one_letter_code
_entity_poly.pdbx_strand_id
1 'polypeptide(L)'
;MSQKEDSEGKRSSHHTELYGSIPRTCLPIVFHPDYNITFMGLEKLHPFDAGKWGKVIRFLKEEQFITDGNIVEALEATEEDLLVVHTKRYLSRLKWSLVVATITEIPPLLFLPNFLVQRKVLRPLRTQTGGTIMAGKLAVDRGWAINVGGGFHHCSSDRGGGFCAYADITLAIK
;
A
#
# COMPACT_ATOMS: atom_id res chain seq x y z
N MET A 1 -25.38 -45.42 -3.34
CA MET A 1 -25.32 -44.17 -4.12
C MET A 1 -25.35 -43.03 -3.12
N SER A 2 -24.18 -42.54 -2.69
CA SER A 2 -24.06 -41.39 -1.80
C SER A 2 -23.58 -40.23 -2.65
N GLN A 3 -24.47 -39.26 -2.87
CA GLN A 3 -24.14 -38.02 -3.55
C GLN A 3 -23.27 -37.19 -2.60
N LYS A 4 -22.01 -37.00 -2.96
CA LYS A 4 -21.20 -35.90 -2.44
C LYS A 4 -21.65 -34.65 -3.19
N GLU A 5 -22.37 -33.78 -2.50
CA GLU A 5 -22.52 -32.40 -2.93
C GLU A 5 -21.18 -31.70 -2.70
N ASP A 6 -20.41 -31.55 -3.77
CA ASP A 6 -19.26 -30.65 -3.79
C ASP A 6 -19.80 -29.22 -3.62
N SER A 7 -19.59 -28.64 -2.44
CA SER A 7 -19.82 -27.22 -2.22
C SER A 7 -18.72 -26.45 -2.94
N GLU A 8 -18.91 -26.21 -4.24
CA GLU A 8 -18.17 -25.19 -4.97
C GLU A 8 -18.40 -23.85 -4.28
N GLY A 9 -17.44 -23.44 -3.45
CA GLY A 9 -17.44 -22.14 -2.82
C GLY A 9 -17.53 -21.07 -3.91
N LYS A 10 -18.67 -20.38 -3.97
CA LYS A 10 -18.87 -19.15 -4.76
C LYS A 10 -17.66 -18.24 -4.55
N ARG A 11 -16.72 -18.19 -5.50
CA ARG A 11 -15.75 -17.10 -5.59
C ARG A 11 -16.56 -15.86 -5.89
N SER A 12 -16.95 -15.11 -4.85
CA SER A 12 -17.45 -13.76 -5.06
C SER A 12 -16.31 -12.98 -5.70
N SER A 13 -16.50 -12.49 -6.91
CA SER A 13 -15.57 -11.55 -7.52
C SER A 13 -15.48 -10.33 -6.60
N HIS A 14 -14.32 -10.13 -5.98
CA HIS A 14 -14.04 -8.92 -5.21
C HIS A 14 -14.08 -7.73 -6.17
N HIS A 15 -14.93 -6.75 -5.87
CA HIS A 15 -15.01 -5.51 -6.65
C HIS A 15 -14.02 -4.51 -6.07
N THR A 16 -13.16 -3.94 -6.90
CA THR A 16 -12.11 -3.01 -6.48
C THR A 16 -12.01 -1.83 -7.44
N GLU A 17 -11.76 -0.65 -6.89
CA GLU A 17 -11.54 0.60 -7.64
C GLU A 17 -10.05 0.94 -7.75
N LEU A 18 -9.15 0.07 -7.28
CA LEU A 18 -7.72 0.37 -7.17
C LEU A 18 -6.98 0.41 -8.51
N TYR A 19 -7.65 0.04 -9.60
CA TYR A 19 -7.12 0.19 -10.95
C TYR A 19 -8.22 0.62 -11.92
N GLY A 20 -7.83 1.40 -12.92
CA GLY A 20 -8.73 1.89 -13.96
C GLY A 20 -8.02 2.05 -15.30
N SER A 21 -8.75 2.57 -16.28
CA SER A 21 -8.18 2.87 -17.60
C SER A 21 -7.23 4.07 -17.51
N ILE A 22 -5.93 3.82 -17.71
CA ILE A 22 -4.90 4.87 -17.74
C ILE A 22 -4.55 5.22 -19.19
N PRO A 23 -4.47 6.53 -19.55
CA PRO A 23 -4.02 6.97 -20.86
C PRO A 23 -2.66 6.37 -21.26
N ARG A 24 -2.48 6.04 -22.54
CA ARG A 24 -1.20 5.50 -23.06
C ARG A 24 -0.04 6.49 -22.97
N THR A 25 -0.33 7.77 -22.83
CA THR A 25 0.66 8.85 -22.65
C THR A 25 1.29 8.87 -21.27
N CYS A 26 0.64 8.28 -20.25
CA CYS A 26 1.23 8.14 -18.93
C CYS A 26 2.24 6.99 -18.93
N LEU A 27 3.42 7.19 -18.35
CA LEU A 27 4.38 6.14 -18.04
C LEU A 27 3.82 5.25 -16.93
N PRO A 28 4.07 3.92 -16.92
CA PRO A 28 3.57 3.01 -15.89
C PRO A 28 4.40 3.13 -14.58
N ILE A 29 4.55 4.35 -14.09
CA ILE A 29 5.18 4.69 -12.81
C ILE A 29 4.08 5.21 -11.91
N VAL A 30 3.81 4.46 -10.84
CA VAL A 30 2.71 4.68 -9.90
C VAL A 30 3.21 5.36 -8.64
N PHE A 31 2.57 6.47 -8.28
CA PHE A 31 2.91 7.27 -7.10
C PHE A 31 1.71 8.06 -6.60
N HIS A 32 1.71 8.45 -5.33
CA HIS A 32 0.78 9.44 -4.80
C HIS A 32 1.53 10.39 -3.85
N PRO A 33 1.25 11.71 -3.84
CA PRO A 33 1.93 12.68 -2.96
C PRO A 33 1.91 12.30 -1.47
N ASP A 34 0.85 11.63 -1.02
CA ASP A 34 0.70 11.15 0.36
C ASP A 34 1.52 9.89 0.71
N TYR A 35 2.35 9.35 -0.19
CA TYR A 35 3.20 8.19 0.13
C TYR A 35 4.14 8.46 1.31
N ASN A 36 4.63 9.69 1.44
CA ASN A 36 5.57 10.04 2.48
C ASN A 36 4.92 10.01 3.87
N ILE A 37 5.55 9.29 4.79
CA ILE A 37 5.18 9.27 6.20
C ILE A 37 6.09 10.27 6.92
N THR A 38 5.48 11.33 7.48
CA THR A 38 6.22 12.41 8.15
C THR A 38 5.65 12.71 9.53
N PHE A 39 6.53 13.01 10.47
CA PHE A 39 6.25 13.32 11.87
C PHE A 39 6.99 14.58 12.30
N MET A 40 6.79 15.67 11.57
CA MET A 40 7.38 16.99 11.88
C MET A 40 8.92 16.92 12.08
N GLY A 41 9.61 16.00 11.40
CA GLY A 41 11.06 15.81 11.48
C GLY A 41 11.53 14.62 12.32
N LEU A 42 10.67 14.03 13.16
CA LEU A 42 11.04 12.85 13.96
C LEU A 42 11.33 11.61 13.10
N GLU A 43 10.76 11.53 11.90
CA GLU A 43 11.06 10.48 10.92
C GLU A 43 12.53 10.43 10.53
N LYS A 44 13.26 11.55 10.64
CA LYS A 44 14.69 11.63 10.28
C LYS A 44 15.61 10.94 11.29
N LEU A 45 15.12 10.65 12.49
CA LEU A 45 15.86 9.92 13.52
C LEU A 45 15.80 8.40 13.33
N HIS A 46 14.99 7.94 12.37
CA HIS A 46 14.79 6.54 12.08
C HIS A 46 15.66 6.12 10.87
N PRO A 47 16.34 4.95 10.89
CA PRO A 47 17.16 4.49 9.77
C PRO A 47 16.38 4.32 8.45
N PHE A 48 15.09 4.02 8.55
CA PHE A 48 14.17 4.00 7.41
C PHE A 48 13.73 5.41 7.00
N ASP A 49 14.21 5.89 5.85
CA ASP A 49 13.78 7.17 5.24
C ASP A 49 12.34 7.09 4.69
N ALA A 50 11.36 7.41 5.53
CA ALA A 50 9.95 7.37 5.16
C ALA A 50 9.50 8.54 4.25
N GLY A 51 10.44 9.38 3.78
CA GLY A 51 10.24 10.40 2.76
C GLY A 51 10.93 10.09 1.42
N LYS A 52 11.55 8.91 1.28
CA LYS A 52 12.36 8.54 0.11
C LYS A 52 11.58 8.61 -1.22
N TRP A 53 10.30 8.25 -1.20
CA TRP A 53 9.47 8.14 -2.40
C TRP A 53 9.25 9.48 -3.07
N GLY A 54 8.91 10.52 -2.28
CA GLY A 54 8.84 11.88 -2.80
C GLY A 54 10.19 12.41 -3.29
N LYS A 55 11.32 11.99 -2.68
CA LYS A 55 12.66 12.37 -3.15
C LYS A 55 12.97 11.75 -4.52
N VAL A 56 12.62 10.47 -4.73
CA VAL A 56 12.75 9.79 -6.03
C VAL A 56 11.92 10.49 -7.10
N ILE A 57 10.65 10.76 -6.83
CA ILE A 57 9.77 11.46 -7.79
C ILE A 57 10.27 12.86 -8.10
N ARG A 58 10.71 13.61 -7.09
CA ARG A 58 11.27 14.95 -7.29
C ARG A 58 12.50 14.89 -8.18
N PHE A 59 13.44 13.99 -7.90
CA PHE A 59 14.63 13.80 -8.72
C PHE A 59 14.29 13.48 -10.18
N LEU A 60 13.38 12.52 -10.41
CA LEU A 60 12.96 12.15 -11.77
C LEU A 60 12.29 13.30 -12.53
N LYS A 61 11.59 14.20 -11.83
CA LYS A 61 11.01 15.41 -12.43
C LYS A 61 12.07 16.47 -12.75
N GLU A 62 13.01 16.71 -11.82
CA GLU A 62 14.12 17.66 -12.00
C GLU A 62 14.99 17.26 -13.19
N GLU A 63 15.24 15.97 -13.37
CA GLU A 63 15.97 15.40 -14.51
C GLU A 63 15.09 15.20 -15.77
N GLN A 64 13.85 15.71 -15.77
CA GLN A 64 12.92 15.70 -16.91
C GLN A 64 12.55 14.30 -17.44
N PHE A 65 12.75 13.23 -16.66
CA PHE A 65 12.30 11.87 -17.03
C PHE A 65 10.78 11.72 -16.91
N ILE A 66 10.15 12.42 -15.98
CA ILE A 66 8.70 12.38 -15.73
C ILE A 66 8.13 13.79 -15.49
N THR A 67 6.82 13.94 -15.61
CA THR A 67 6.05 15.13 -15.26
C THR A 67 4.81 14.74 -14.46
N ASP A 68 4.16 15.69 -13.79
CA ASP A 68 2.88 15.42 -13.10
C ASP A 68 1.79 14.87 -14.04
N GLY A 69 1.83 15.25 -15.32
CA GLY A 69 0.85 14.81 -16.31
C GLY A 69 1.12 13.43 -16.92
N ASN A 70 2.28 12.81 -16.65
CA ASN A 70 2.64 11.52 -17.24
C ASN A 70 2.91 10.41 -16.23
N ILE A 71 2.70 10.65 -14.93
CA ILE A 71 2.71 9.60 -13.90
C ILE A 71 1.30 9.06 -13.67
N VAL A 72 1.22 7.85 -13.09
CA VAL A 72 -0.04 7.25 -12.67
C VAL A 72 -0.26 7.50 -11.19
N GLU A 73 -1.41 8.05 -10.84
CA GLU A 73 -1.76 8.28 -9.45
C GLU A 73 -2.27 7.01 -8.77
N ALA A 74 -1.78 6.72 -7.57
CA ALA A 74 -2.21 5.58 -6.77
C ALA A 74 -3.46 5.90 -5.95
N LEU A 75 -4.34 4.91 -5.78
CA LEU A 75 -5.54 5.01 -4.94
C LEU A 75 -5.36 4.32 -3.59
N GLU A 76 -6.10 4.77 -2.57
CA GLU A 76 -6.08 4.16 -1.23
C GLU A 76 -6.83 2.83 -1.22
N ALA A 77 -6.16 1.74 -0.80
CA ALA A 77 -6.81 0.46 -0.57
C ALA A 77 -7.88 0.55 0.52
N THR A 78 -9.10 0.12 0.20
CA THR A 78 -10.23 0.05 1.14
C THR A 78 -10.07 -1.10 2.14
N GLU A 79 -10.89 -1.13 3.19
CA GLU A 79 -10.87 -2.27 4.12
C GLU A 79 -11.31 -3.55 3.39
N GLU A 80 -12.25 -3.45 2.46
CA GLU A 80 -12.72 -4.54 1.61
C GLU A 80 -11.59 -5.10 0.73
N ASP A 81 -10.78 -4.24 0.11
CA ASP A 81 -9.60 -4.67 -0.66
C ASP A 81 -8.61 -5.42 0.23
N LEU A 82 -8.34 -4.90 1.41
CA LEU A 82 -7.39 -5.51 2.34
C LEU A 82 -7.88 -6.85 2.89
N LEU A 83 -9.20 -7.04 3.02
CA LEU A 83 -9.81 -8.29 3.51
C LEU A 83 -9.64 -9.47 2.54
N VAL A 84 -9.25 -9.23 1.29
CA VAL A 84 -8.90 -10.30 0.33
C VAL A 84 -7.71 -11.12 0.84
N VAL A 85 -6.76 -10.49 1.53
CA VAL A 85 -5.54 -11.15 2.04
C VAL A 85 -5.39 -11.11 3.55
N HIS A 86 -6.05 -10.16 4.23
CA HIS A 86 -5.94 -10.00 5.67
C HIS A 86 -7.14 -10.53 6.44
N THR A 87 -6.88 -11.00 7.66
CA THR A 87 -7.95 -11.34 8.59
C THR A 87 -8.61 -10.07 9.16
N LYS A 88 -9.94 -10.09 9.34
CA LYS A 88 -10.69 -9.04 10.06
C LYS A 88 -10.08 -8.72 11.43
N ARG A 89 -9.60 -9.76 12.13
CA ARG A 89 -8.92 -9.66 13.42
C ARG A 89 -7.67 -8.80 13.33
N TYR A 90 -6.83 -9.02 12.31
CA TYR A 90 -5.60 -8.25 12.13
C TYR A 90 -5.88 -6.79 11.78
N LEU A 91 -6.78 -6.53 10.82
CA LEU A 91 -7.16 -5.16 10.46
C LEU A 91 -7.74 -4.40 11.66
N SER A 92 -8.52 -5.07 12.50
CA SER A 92 -9.04 -4.49 13.75
C SER A 92 -7.92 -4.16 14.76
N ARG A 93 -6.82 -4.92 14.80
CA ARG A 93 -5.67 -4.63 15.66
C ARG A 93 -4.91 -3.38 15.22
N LEU A 94 -4.86 -3.09 13.92
CA LEU A 94 -4.20 -1.89 13.38
C LEU A 94 -4.86 -0.58 13.87
N LYS A 95 -6.07 -0.64 14.44
CA LYS A 95 -6.72 0.51 15.08
C LYS A 95 -6.00 0.98 16.36
N TRP A 96 -5.10 0.18 16.92
CA TRP A 96 -4.37 0.51 18.15
C TRP A 96 -2.95 1.03 17.85
N SER A 97 -2.61 2.21 18.37
CA SER A 97 -1.28 2.83 18.15
C SER A 97 -0.13 1.94 18.62
N LEU A 98 -0.34 1.14 19.67
CA LEU A 98 0.65 0.16 20.15
C LEU A 98 1.03 -0.85 19.06
N VAL A 99 0.03 -1.38 18.35
CA VAL A 99 0.27 -2.36 17.29
C VAL A 99 1.02 -1.71 16.12
N VAL A 100 0.62 -0.49 15.74
CA VAL A 100 1.30 0.24 14.65
C VAL A 100 2.74 0.57 15.03
N ALA A 101 2.98 1.08 16.23
CA ALA A 101 4.32 1.40 16.74
C ALA A 101 5.25 0.18 16.74
N THR A 102 4.73 -1.01 17.09
CA THR A 102 5.49 -2.27 17.02
C THR A 102 5.79 -2.67 15.58
N ILE A 103 4.80 -2.63 14.69
CA ILE A 103 4.97 -3.02 13.27
C ILE A 103 5.97 -2.10 12.56
N THR A 104 5.89 -0.81 12.81
CA THR A 104 6.77 0.19 12.21
C THR A 104 8.04 0.42 13.00
N GLU A 105 8.31 -0.29 14.10
CA GLU A 105 9.54 -0.09 14.89
C GLU A 105 9.80 1.38 15.28
N ILE A 106 8.73 2.17 15.48
CA ILE A 106 8.79 3.59 15.88
C ILE A 106 8.08 3.74 17.23
N PRO A 107 8.77 3.53 18.36
CA PRO A 107 8.20 3.71 19.70
C PRO A 107 7.53 5.08 19.93
N PRO A 108 8.03 6.21 19.40
CA PRO A 108 7.38 7.51 19.57
C PRO A 108 5.91 7.59 19.10
N LEU A 109 5.45 6.70 18.20
CA LEU A 109 4.03 6.69 17.76
C LEU A 109 3.05 6.41 18.89
N LEU A 110 3.50 5.79 19.99
CA LEU A 110 2.69 5.53 21.19
C LEU A 110 2.16 6.81 21.83
N PHE A 111 2.91 7.90 21.70
CA PHE A 111 2.58 9.18 22.32
C PHE A 111 1.77 10.09 21.38
N LEU A 112 1.57 9.69 20.12
CA LEU A 112 0.75 10.44 19.18
C LEU A 112 -0.73 10.09 19.34
N PRO A 113 -1.63 11.08 19.21
CA PRO A 113 -3.06 10.83 19.06
C PRO A 113 -3.33 9.79 17.98
N ASN A 114 -4.15 8.77 18.29
CA ASN A 114 -4.37 7.63 17.41
C ASN A 114 -4.83 8.04 16.00
N PHE A 115 -5.69 9.05 15.88
CA PHE A 115 -6.14 9.57 14.58
C PHE A 115 -4.98 10.06 13.69
N LEU A 116 -3.90 10.60 14.29
CA LEU A 116 -2.69 10.98 13.54
C LEU A 116 -1.94 9.75 13.07
N VAL A 117 -1.82 8.71 13.90
CA VAL A 117 -1.19 7.44 13.50
C VAL A 117 -1.95 6.81 12.33
N GLN A 118 -3.28 6.75 12.42
CA GLN A 118 -4.12 6.25 11.33
C GLN A 118 -3.93 7.07 10.04
N ARG A 119 -3.97 8.40 10.14
CA ARG A 119 -3.93 9.31 8.98
C ARG A 119 -2.54 9.50 8.37
N LYS A 120 -1.49 9.54 9.17
CA LYS A 120 -0.12 9.87 8.74
C LYS A 120 0.77 8.65 8.55
N VAL A 121 0.34 7.47 8.97
CA VAL A 121 1.10 6.21 8.83
C VAL A 121 0.32 5.20 8.02
N LEU A 122 -0.83 4.76 8.55
CA LEU A 122 -1.55 3.66 7.94
C LEU A 122 -2.19 4.05 6.61
N ARG A 123 -2.74 5.25 6.48
CA ARG A 123 -3.30 5.74 5.21
C ARG A 123 -2.26 5.78 4.08
N PRO A 124 -1.07 6.40 4.25
CA PRO A 124 0.02 6.28 3.28
C PRO A 124 0.35 4.83 2.89
N LEU A 125 0.45 3.91 3.87
CA LEU A 125 0.72 2.50 3.58
C LEU A 125 -0.42 1.82 2.80
N ARG A 126 -1.68 2.21 3.01
CA ARG A 126 -2.82 1.75 2.19
C ARG A 126 -2.76 2.30 0.78
N THR A 127 -2.39 3.56 0.59
CA THR A 127 -2.20 4.15 -0.75
C THR A 127 -1.04 3.49 -1.49
N GLN A 128 0.06 3.18 -0.80
CA GLN A 128 1.15 2.41 -1.37
C GLN A 128 0.71 0.99 -1.77
N THR A 129 -0.14 0.36 -0.95
CA THR A 129 -0.75 -0.95 -1.26
C THR A 129 -1.61 -0.89 -2.52
N GLY A 130 -2.49 0.11 -2.64
CA GLY A 130 -3.28 0.34 -3.84
C GLY A 130 -2.42 0.60 -5.07
N GLY A 131 -1.33 1.35 -4.91
CA GLY A 131 -0.35 1.56 -5.97
C GLY A 131 0.32 0.28 -6.48
N THR A 132 0.55 -0.71 -5.60
CA THR A 132 1.10 -2.02 -6.00
C THR A 132 0.12 -2.77 -6.90
N ILE A 133 -1.17 -2.67 -6.63
CA ILE A 133 -2.23 -3.32 -7.43
C ILE A 133 -2.36 -2.62 -8.80
N MET A 134 -2.38 -1.29 -8.82
CA MET A 134 -2.36 -0.51 -10.07
C MET A 134 -1.12 -0.83 -10.92
N ALA A 135 0.06 -0.92 -10.28
CA ALA A 135 1.30 -1.30 -10.97
C ALA A 135 1.22 -2.74 -11.51
N GLY A 136 0.67 -3.69 -10.74
CA GLY A 136 0.42 -5.05 -11.21
C GLY A 136 -0.45 -5.08 -12.47
N LYS A 137 -1.55 -4.32 -12.47
CA LYS A 137 -2.44 -4.19 -13.65
C LYS A 137 -1.71 -3.60 -14.86
N LEU A 138 -0.93 -2.54 -14.66
CA LEU A 138 -0.14 -1.91 -15.73
C LEU A 138 0.94 -2.84 -16.27
N ALA A 139 1.59 -3.63 -15.43
CA ALA A 139 2.60 -4.58 -15.86
C ALA A 139 2.00 -5.66 -16.77
N VAL A 140 0.80 -6.15 -16.46
CA VAL A 140 0.06 -7.06 -17.35
C VAL A 140 -0.31 -6.39 -18.66
N ASP A 141 -0.82 -5.15 -18.62
CA ASP A 141 -1.32 -4.45 -19.81
C ASP A 141 -0.22 -3.91 -20.73
N ARG A 142 0.94 -3.53 -20.16
CA ARG A 142 1.98 -2.74 -20.83
C ARG A 142 3.36 -3.41 -20.81
N GLY A 143 3.47 -4.57 -20.17
CA GLY A 143 4.70 -5.36 -20.06
C GLY A 143 5.64 -4.94 -18.92
N TRP A 144 5.43 -3.78 -18.28
CA TRP A 144 6.18 -3.34 -17.12
C TRP A 144 5.43 -2.26 -16.32
N ALA A 145 5.75 -2.13 -15.04
CA ALA A 145 5.35 -1.02 -14.20
C ALA A 145 6.22 -0.91 -12.95
N ILE A 146 6.22 0.26 -12.32
CA ILE A 146 6.90 0.52 -11.04
C ILE A 146 5.88 1.16 -10.08
N ASN A 147 5.70 0.59 -8.89
CA ASN A 147 5.16 1.34 -7.76
C ASN A 147 6.33 1.87 -6.94
N VAL A 148 6.43 3.19 -6.78
CA VAL A 148 7.57 3.77 -6.04
C VAL A 148 7.51 3.39 -4.55
N GLY A 149 6.32 3.17 -4.01
CA GLY A 149 6.04 2.98 -2.58
C GLY A 149 6.28 1.58 -2.01
N GLY A 150 5.55 0.60 -2.55
CA GLY A 150 5.26 -0.70 -1.93
C GLY A 150 6.43 -1.67 -1.75
N GLY A 151 6.14 -2.96 -1.84
CA GLY A 151 7.12 -4.02 -1.56
C GLY A 151 7.14 -4.44 -0.09
N PHE A 152 5.97 -4.51 0.55
CA PHE A 152 5.81 -4.80 1.97
C PHE A 152 5.96 -6.30 2.29
N HIS A 153 7.15 -6.84 2.02
CA HIS A 153 7.47 -8.26 2.07
C HIS A 153 7.50 -8.90 3.48
N HIS A 154 7.45 -8.10 4.54
CA HIS A 154 7.43 -8.60 5.92
C HIS A 154 6.01 -8.79 6.48
N CYS A 155 4.97 -8.42 5.72
CA CYS A 155 3.59 -8.57 6.16
C CYS A 155 2.96 -9.88 5.68
N SER A 156 2.26 -10.56 6.57
CA SER A 156 1.42 -11.74 6.29
C SER A 156 -0.07 -11.42 6.51
N SER A 157 -0.93 -12.40 6.29
CA SER A 157 -2.39 -12.26 6.44
C SER A 157 -2.84 -11.79 7.83
N ASP A 158 -2.08 -12.08 8.90
CA ASP A 158 -2.44 -11.75 10.27
C ASP A 158 -1.34 -11.08 11.12
N ARG A 159 -0.23 -10.70 10.49
CA ARG A 159 0.93 -10.08 11.15
C ARG A 159 1.61 -9.07 10.24
N GLY A 160 2.03 -7.94 10.81
CA GLY A 160 2.95 -6.99 10.19
C GLY A 160 4.30 -6.96 10.90
N GLY A 161 5.29 -6.32 10.30
CA GLY A 161 6.61 -6.11 10.87
C GLY A 161 7.53 -5.38 9.89
N GLY A 162 8.66 -4.85 10.36
CA GLY A 162 9.65 -4.18 9.50
C GLY A 162 9.02 -3.15 8.56
N PHE A 163 8.20 -2.22 9.08
CA PHE A 163 7.48 -1.18 8.33
C PHE A 163 6.35 -1.66 7.41
N CYS A 164 6.11 -2.98 7.35
CA CYS A 164 5.12 -3.59 6.48
C CYS A 164 3.82 -3.84 7.26
N ALA A 165 2.83 -2.95 7.13
CA ALA A 165 1.53 -3.08 7.79
C ALA A 165 0.49 -3.86 6.96
N TYR A 166 0.64 -3.88 5.63
CA TYR A 166 -0.28 -4.52 4.69
C TYR A 166 0.50 -5.39 3.70
N ALA A 167 -0.05 -6.54 3.31
CA ALA A 167 0.59 -7.52 2.44
C ALA A 167 0.31 -7.21 0.95
N ASP A 168 0.82 -6.08 0.48
CA ASP A 168 0.56 -5.55 -0.87
C ASP A 168 0.98 -6.51 -1.99
N ILE A 169 2.13 -7.18 -1.86
CA ILE A 169 2.61 -8.18 -2.83
C ILE A 169 1.62 -9.35 -2.91
N THR A 170 1.13 -9.83 -1.76
CA THR A 170 0.18 -10.95 -1.72
C THR A 170 -1.16 -10.54 -2.33
N LEU A 171 -1.60 -9.30 -2.06
CA LEU A 171 -2.84 -8.76 -2.61
C LEU A 171 -2.76 -8.61 -4.13
N ALA A 172 -1.64 -8.15 -4.68
CA ALA A 172 -1.45 -7.99 -6.11
C ALA A 172 -1.44 -9.31 -6.91
N ILE A 173 -1.19 -10.45 -6.25
CA ILE A 173 -1.15 -11.78 -6.89
C ILE A 173 -2.52 -12.48 -6.85
N LYS A 174 -3.47 -11.98 -6.05
CA LYS A 174 -4.79 -12.60 -5.83
C LYS A 174 -5.83 -12.19 -6.86
#